data_AF-A0A2S3U7S6-F1
#
_entry.id   AF-A0A2S3U7S6-F1
#
_cell.length_a   1.000
_cell.length_b   1.000
_cell.length_c   1.000
_cell.angle_alpha   90.00
_cell.angle_beta   90.00
_cell.angle_gamma   90.00
#
_symmetry.space_group_name_H-M   'P 1'
#
loop_
_entity.id
_entity.type
_entity.pdbx_description
1 polymer ?
#
loop_
_entity_poly.entity_id
_entity_poly.type
_entity_poly.pdbx_seq_one_letter_code
_entity_poly.pdbx_strand_id
1 'polypeptide(L)'
;MKKMKITANDRHFTANLEENATTAALLSQLPLTLPMLNLYNRELTYRFQQALPANEAHTTGYAVGDIAYWTPRHSLVIFMSKLAK
;
A
#
# COMPACT_ATOMS: atom_id res chain seq x y z
N MET A 1 14.38 -5.88 -6.46
CA MET A 1 13.36 -5.04 -5.80
C MET A 1 13.05 -3.82 -6.65
N LYS A 2 11.78 -3.42 -6.75
CA LYS A 2 11.37 -2.17 -7.42
C LYS A 2 11.26 -1.03 -6.42
N LYS A 3 11.39 0.22 -6.89
CA LYS A 3 11.23 1.43 -6.06
C LYS A 3 10.08 2.27 -6.58
N MET A 4 9.33 2.87 -5.66
CA MET A 4 8.25 3.80 -5.97
C MET A 4 8.40 5.07 -5.13
N LYS A 5 8.30 6.23 -5.77
CA LYS A 5 8.20 7.51 -5.07
C LYS A 5 6.74 7.74 -4.67
N ILE A 6 6.52 8.08 -3.40
CA ILE A 6 5.22 8.43 -2.86
C ILE A 6 5.29 9.89 -2.41
N THR A 7 4.29 10.67 -2.81
CA THR A 7 4.08 12.03 -2.33
C THR A 7 2.79 12.07 -1.53
N ALA A 8 2.85 12.56 -0.29
CA ALA A 8 1.68 12.79 0.55
C ALA A 8 1.78 14.17 1.17
N ASN A 9 0.88 15.08 0.77
CA ASN A 9 1.03 16.52 1.01
C ASN A 9 2.43 16.99 0.53
N ASP A 10 3.18 17.73 1.36
CA ASP A 10 4.53 18.21 1.02
C ASP A 10 5.65 17.20 1.35
N ARG A 11 5.30 15.98 1.73
CA ARG A 11 6.27 14.94 2.13
C ARG A 11 6.50 13.95 1.00
N HIS A 12 7.77 13.60 0.82
CA HIS A 12 8.23 12.64 -0.17
C HIS A 12 8.83 11.41 0.51
N PHE A 13 8.43 10.23 0.06
CA PHE A 13 8.92 8.95 0.55
C PHE A 13 9.34 8.07 -0.63
N THR A 14 10.25 7.14 -0.37
CA THR A 14 10.61 6.09 -1.31
C THR A 14 10.26 4.74 -0.68
N ALA A 15 9.39 3.99 -1.34
CA ALA A 15 9.05 2.64 -0.94
C ALA A 15 9.86 1.63 -1.77
N ASN A 16 10.33 0.57 -1.11
CA ASN A 16 10.79 -0.63 -1.79
C ASN A 16 9.59 -1.57 -1.93
N LEU A 17 9.37 -2.08 -3.14
CA LEU A 17 8.28 -3.00 -3.45
C LEU A 17 8.84 -4.38 -3.80
N GLU A 18 8.09 -5.40 -3.38
CA GLU A 18 8.32 -6.78 -3.78
C GLU A 18 8.21 -6.96 -5.29
N GLU A 19 8.90 -7.96 -5.83
CA GLU A 19 8.81 -8.33 -7.24
C GLU A 19 7.74 -9.41 -7.43
N ASN A 20 6.49 -8.97 -7.52
CA ASN A 20 5.33 -9.84 -7.64
C ASN A 20 4.30 -9.25 -8.63
N ALA A 21 3.26 -10.03 -8.96
CA ALA A 21 2.24 -9.61 -9.91
C ALA A 21 1.43 -8.38 -9.42
N THR A 22 1.22 -8.28 -8.11
CA THR A 22 0.54 -7.14 -7.47
C THR A 22 1.30 -5.83 -7.72
N THR A 23 2.61 -5.83 -7.47
CA THR A 23 3.48 -4.67 -7.70
C THR A 23 3.51 -4.29 -9.17
N ALA A 24 3.60 -5.28 -10.09
CA ALA A 24 3.58 -4.99 -11.52
C ALA A 24 2.29 -4.29 -11.96
N ALA A 25 1.13 -4.77 -11.46
CA ALA A 25 -0.18 -4.19 -11.75
C ALA A 25 -0.41 -2.82 -11.09
N LEU A 26 0.19 -2.57 -9.92
CA LEU A 26 0.16 -1.25 -9.29
C LEU A 26 1.00 -0.25 -10.09
N LEU A 27 2.21 -0.63 -10.47
CA LEU A 27 3.15 0.26 -11.17
C LEU A 27 2.68 0.62 -12.59
N SER A 28 1.91 -0.24 -13.26
CA SER A 28 1.35 0.06 -14.60
C SER A 28 0.29 1.15 -14.58
N GLN A 29 -0.24 1.52 -13.40
CA GLN A 29 -1.21 2.61 -13.23
C GLN A 29 -0.54 3.95 -12.97
N LEU A 30 0.79 4.00 -12.84
CA LEU A 30 1.50 5.24 -12.55
C LEU A 30 1.57 6.17 -13.78
N PRO A 31 1.54 7.50 -13.57
CA PRO A 31 1.40 8.19 -12.28
C PRO A 31 -0.04 8.11 -11.75
N LEU A 32 -0.19 7.89 -10.44
CA LEU A 32 -1.48 7.66 -9.79
C LEU A 32 -1.63 8.57 -8.57
N THR A 33 -2.75 9.27 -8.47
CA THR A 33 -3.13 10.05 -7.28
C THR A 33 -4.36 9.41 -6.66
N LEU A 34 -4.27 9.05 -5.37
CA LEU A 34 -5.32 8.30 -4.67
C LEU A 34 -5.90 9.12 -3.51
N PRO A 35 -7.24 9.22 -3.37
CA PRO A 35 -7.87 9.80 -2.19
C PRO A 35 -7.78 8.80 -1.01
N MET A 36 -6.65 8.81 -0.32
CA MET A 36 -6.39 7.90 0.80
C MET A 36 -7.31 8.20 1.99
N LEU A 37 -7.98 7.18 2.51
CA LEU A 37 -8.75 7.23 3.76
C LEU A 37 -7.79 7.11 4.95
N ASN A 38 -7.94 8.00 5.93
CA ASN A 38 -7.29 7.83 7.22
C ASN A 38 -8.17 6.96 8.13
N LEU A 39 -7.70 5.75 8.43
CA LEU A 39 -8.35 4.84 9.37
C LEU A 39 -7.66 4.95 10.73
N TYR A 40 -8.33 5.65 11.65
CA TYR A 40 -7.98 5.75 13.07
C TYR A 40 -6.55 6.25 13.36
N ASN A 41 -5.99 7.09 12.48
CA ASN A 41 -4.59 7.54 12.54
C ASN A 41 -3.57 6.39 12.58
N ARG A 42 -3.96 5.22 12.06
CA ARG A 42 -3.12 4.01 12.01
C ARG A 42 -2.78 3.62 10.59
N GLU A 43 -3.75 3.73 9.69
CA GLU A 43 -3.60 3.28 8.31
C GLU A 43 -4.06 4.38 7.35
N LEU A 44 -3.26 4.62 6.31
CA LEU A 44 -3.77 5.25 5.10
C LEU A 44 -4.21 4.15 4.15
N THR A 45 -5.45 4.21 3.68
CA THR A 45 -6.06 3.15 2.89
C THR A 45 -6.74 3.67 1.63
N TYR A 46 -6.48 3.06 0.49
CA TYR A 46 -7.30 3.22 -0.70
C TYR A 46 -7.91 1.88 -1.10
N ARG A 47 -9.21 1.87 -1.45
CA ARG A 47 -9.94 0.67 -1.89
C ARG A 47 -10.07 0.71 -3.40
N PHE A 48 -9.42 -0.20 -4.10
CA PHE A 48 -9.57 -0.33 -5.54
C PHE A 48 -10.97 -0.83 -5.90
N GLN A 49 -11.54 -0.33 -7.00
CA GLN A 49 -12.80 -0.85 -7.53
C GLN A 49 -12.64 -2.26 -8.11
N GLN A 50 -11.47 -2.54 -8.70
CA GLN A 50 -11.11 -3.84 -9.25
C GLN A 50 -9.92 -4.41 -8.49
N ALA A 51 -9.94 -5.72 -8.24
CA ALA A 51 -8.84 -6.40 -7.57
C ALA A 51 -7.56 -6.35 -8.42
N LEU A 52 -6.42 -6.12 -7.76
CA LEU A 52 -5.11 -6.46 -8.31
C LEU A 52 -4.86 -7.96 -8.19
N PRO A 53 -4.01 -8.55 -9.04
CA PRO A 53 -3.52 -9.92 -8.85
C PRO A 53 -2.92 -10.07 -7.45
N ALA A 54 -3.21 -11.17 -6.76
CA ALA A 54 -2.81 -11.35 -5.37
C ALA A 54 -2.54 -12.83 -5.01
N ASN A 55 -2.10 -13.63 -5.98
CA ASN A 55 -1.82 -15.05 -5.77
C ASN A 55 -0.65 -15.29 -4.81
N GLU A 56 0.21 -14.28 -4.64
CA GLU A 56 1.40 -14.29 -3.77
C GLU A 56 1.12 -13.64 -2.40
N ALA A 57 -0.16 -13.33 -2.10
CA ALA A 57 -0.54 -12.72 -0.85
C ALA A 57 -0.25 -13.65 0.33
N HIS A 58 0.38 -13.09 1.35
CA HIS A 58 0.69 -13.78 2.59
C HIS A 58 0.36 -12.85 3.76
N THR A 59 0.06 -13.43 4.93
CA THR A 59 -0.25 -12.67 6.14
C THR A 59 0.93 -12.73 7.08
N THR A 60 1.47 -11.57 7.43
CA THR A 60 2.56 -11.38 8.40
C THR A 60 2.20 -10.23 9.34
N GLY A 61 2.97 -10.06 10.41
CA GLY A 61 2.96 -8.80 11.15
C GLY A 61 3.50 -7.66 10.28
N TYR A 62 3.24 -6.41 10.69
CA TYR A 62 3.73 -5.22 10.00
C TYR A 62 4.57 -4.33 10.93
N ALA A 63 5.47 -3.56 10.32
CA ALA A 63 6.18 -2.44 10.91
C ALA A 63 5.58 -1.10 10.45
N VAL A 64 5.83 -0.04 11.21
CA VAL A 64 5.46 1.32 10.80
C VAL A 64 6.25 1.68 9.54
N GLY A 65 5.55 2.14 8.51
CA GLY A 65 6.09 2.42 7.18
C GLY A 65 5.84 1.30 6.17
N ASP A 66 5.39 0.12 6.60
CA ASP A 66 5.08 -0.97 5.67
C ASP A 66 3.92 -0.59 4.75
N ILE A 67 4.00 -1.10 3.53
CA ILE A 67 2.97 -0.96 2.50
C ILE A 67 2.47 -2.35 2.15
N ALA A 68 1.16 -2.54 2.22
CA ALA A 68 0.53 -3.82 1.94
C ALA A 68 -0.60 -3.68 0.93
N TYR A 69 -0.81 -4.74 0.14
CA TYR A 69 -2.06 -4.97 -0.55
C TYR A 69 -2.91 -5.93 0.29
N TRP A 70 -3.94 -5.39 0.94
CA TRP A 70 -4.88 -6.16 1.74
C TRP A 70 -5.99 -6.70 0.84
N THR A 71 -6.01 -8.03 0.66
CA THR A 71 -6.93 -8.70 -0.28
C THR A 71 -8.41 -8.49 0.06
N PRO A 72 -8.85 -8.49 1.34
CA PRO A 72 -10.21 -8.08 1.66
C PRO A 72 -10.41 -6.61 1.27
N ARG A 73 -11.40 -6.35 0.41
CA ARG A 73 -11.72 -5.02 -0.15
C ARG A 73 -10.63 -4.40 -1.04
N HIS A 74 -9.72 -5.21 -1.59
CA HIS A 74 -8.75 -4.77 -2.62
C HIS A 74 -8.04 -3.48 -2.22
N SER A 75 -7.39 -3.47 -1.06
CA SER A 75 -6.96 -2.24 -0.42
C SER A 75 -5.45 -2.05 -0.49
N LEU A 76 -4.99 -0.89 -0.96
CA LEU A 76 -3.63 -0.41 -0.70
C LEU A 76 -3.60 0.19 0.70
N VAL A 77 -2.70 -0.29 1.56
CA VAL A 77 -2.57 0.15 2.96
C VAL A 77 -1.15 0.61 3.23
N ILE A 78 -1.00 1.76 3.90
CA ILE A 78 0.27 2.24 4.46
C ILE A 78 0.11 2.36 5.97
N PHE A 79 0.93 1.65 6.73
CA PHE A 79 0.86 1.63 8.19
C PHE A 79 1.65 2.78 8.82
N MET A 80 0.97 3.66 9.55
CA MET A 80 1.55 4.87 10.16
C MET A 80 1.80 4.72 11.66
N SER A 81 1.18 3.76 12.33
CA SER A 81 1.41 3.46 13.75
C SER A 81 1.22 1.98 14.07
N LYS A 82 1.78 1.51 15.20
CA LYS A 82 1.58 0.14 15.69
C LYS A 82 0.23 0.02 16.39
N LEU A 83 -0.35 -1.18 16.36
CA LEU A 83 -1.42 -1.52 17.29
C LEU A 83 -0.93 -1.30 18.73
N ALA A 84 -1.70 -0.53 19.51
CA ALA A 84 -1.54 -0.52 20.96
C ALA A 84 -1.76 -1.95 21.45
N LYS A 85 -0.80 -2.46 22.24
CA LYS A 85 -0.90 -3.76 22.88
C LYS A 85 -1.90 -3.71 24.04
#